data_AF-A0A8B9S8E5-F1
#
_entry.id   AF-A0A8B9S8E5-F1
#
_cell.length_a   1.000
_cell.length_b   1.000
_cell.length_c   1.000
_cell.angle_alpha   90.00
_cell.angle_beta   90.00
_cell.angle_gamma   90.00
#
_symmetry.space_group_name_H-M   'P 1'
#
loop_
_entity.id
_entity.type
_entity.pdbx_description
1 polymer ?
#
loop_
_entity_poly.entity_id
_entity_poly.type
_entity_poly.pdbx_seq_one_letter_code
_entity_poly.pdbx_strand_id
1 'polypeptide(L)'
;FISRGGTWVSSQRTAGAVQEAGAIPQPRAGTRQSPLRSAEYPDLRKHNNCMASNLTPAIYARLCDKATPNGWTLDQCIQTGVDNPGHPFIKTVGMVAGDEETYEVFADLFDPVIQERHNGYNPRTMKHLTDLDASKIKFGHFDERYVLSSRVRTGRSIRGLSLPPACTRAERREVEKVAVEALNGLRGDLAGRYYRLGEMTEKEQQQLIDDHFLFDKPVSPLLTAAGMARDWPDARGIWHNNEKTFLIWINEEDHTRIISMEKGGNMKRVFERFCRGLKEVERLIQERGWEFMWNERLGYILTCPSNLGTGLRAGVHIKLPLLSKDSRFPKILENLRLQKRGTGGVDTAATGSVFDISNLDRLGKSEVELVQLVIDGVNYLIDCERRLEKGQDIRIPSPVPQFRH
;
A
#
# COMPACT_ATOMS: atom_id res chain seq x y z
N PHE A 1 5.31 -40.22 -83.75
CA PHE A 1 6.06 -41.35 -84.31
C PHE A 1 6.59 -42.19 -83.15
N ILE A 2 6.02 -43.40 -82.98
CA ILE A 2 6.68 -44.68 -82.62
C ILE A 2 7.67 -44.60 -81.42
N SER A 3 7.26 -44.90 -80.19
CA SER A 3 7.13 -46.24 -79.56
C SER A 3 8.44 -47.02 -79.34
N ARG A 4 8.60 -47.51 -78.10
CA ARG A 4 9.26 -48.74 -77.60
C ARG A 4 9.19 -48.64 -76.07
N GLY A 5 8.48 -49.45 -75.30
CA GLY A 5 8.05 -50.84 -75.48
C GLY A 5 9.03 -51.76 -74.77
N GLY A 6 8.67 -52.24 -73.57
CA GLY A 6 9.40 -53.24 -72.80
C GLY A 6 8.59 -53.73 -71.61
N THR A 7 8.09 -54.96 -71.71
CA THR A 7 7.08 -55.64 -70.86
C THR A 7 7.69 -56.66 -69.88
N TRP A 8 7.11 -56.69 -68.67
CA TRP A 8 6.75 -57.82 -67.76
C TRP A 8 7.59 -59.12 -67.68
N VAL A 9 7.93 -59.55 -66.45
CA VAL A 9 7.60 -60.89 -65.87
C VAL A 9 7.44 -60.78 -64.34
N SER A 10 6.49 -61.55 -63.83
CA SER A 10 5.96 -61.65 -62.47
C SER A 10 6.75 -62.57 -61.52
N SER A 11 6.59 -62.37 -60.22
CA SER A 11 6.60 -63.47 -59.25
C SER A 11 5.65 -63.17 -58.08
N GLN A 12 4.62 -64.02 -57.94
CA GLN A 12 3.71 -64.08 -56.80
C GLN A 12 4.45 -64.58 -55.54
N ARG A 13 4.20 -63.97 -54.38
CA ARG A 13 4.17 -64.67 -53.08
C ARG A 13 3.12 -64.05 -52.15
N THR A 14 2.03 -64.81 -52.01
CA THR A 14 1.28 -65.16 -50.78
C THR A 14 1.03 -64.10 -49.70
N ALA A 15 -0.27 -63.92 -49.45
CA ALA A 15 -0.88 -63.23 -48.33
C ALA A 15 -0.40 -63.70 -46.95
N GLY A 16 -0.20 -62.74 -46.04
CA GLY A 16 0.00 -62.95 -44.62
C GLY A 16 -0.57 -61.75 -43.84
N ALA A 17 -1.63 -62.03 -43.10
CA ALA A 17 -2.21 -61.32 -41.95
C ALA A 17 -2.03 -59.79 -41.85
N VAL A 18 -3.16 -59.09 -41.97
CA VAL A 18 -3.37 -57.72 -41.48
C VAL A 18 -3.23 -57.74 -39.96
N GLN A 19 -2.17 -57.12 -39.44
CA GLN A 19 -2.06 -56.77 -38.03
C GLN A 19 -2.64 -55.36 -37.87
N GLU A 20 -3.76 -55.25 -37.15
CA GLU A 20 -4.33 -53.98 -36.72
C GLU A 20 -3.26 -53.18 -35.98
N ALA A 21 -2.90 -52.02 -36.53
CA ALA A 21 -2.15 -51.02 -35.82
C ALA A 21 -3.01 -50.53 -34.65
N GLY A 22 -2.69 -51.01 -33.45
CA GLY A 22 -3.33 -50.60 -32.22
C GLY A 22 -3.37 -49.08 -32.13
N ALA A 23 -4.58 -48.55 -31.94
CA ALA A 23 -4.81 -47.12 -31.73
C ALA A 23 -3.92 -46.62 -30.59
N ILE A 24 -3.08 -45.62 -30.90
CA ILE A 24 -2.35 -44.85 -29.90
C ILE A 24 -3.42 -44.21 -28.99
N PRO A 25 -3.42 -44.45 -27.67
CA PRO A 25 -4.40 -43.82 -26.80
C PRO A 25 -4.14 -42.32 -26.81
N GLN A 26 -5.12 -41.53 -27.24
CA GLN A 26 -5.07 -40.10 -27.01
C GLN A 26 -5.00 -39.84 -25.50
N PRO A 27 -4.11 -38.96 -25.02
CA PRO A 27 -4.05 -38.65 -23.61
C PRO A 27 -5.39 -38.01 -23.21
N ARG A 28 -6.08 -38.66 -22.26
CA ARG A 28 -7.22 -38.05 -21.57
C ARG A 28 -6.74 -36.71 -21.00
N ALA A 29 -7.46 -35.64 -21.30
CA ALA A 29 -7.26 -34.32 -20.71
C ALA A 29 -7.58 -34.37 -19.21
N GLY A 30 -6.65 -34.90 -18.43
CA GLY A 30 -6.53 -34.66 -17.01
C GLY A 30 -5.46 -33.59 -16.82
N THR A 31 -5.78 -32.56 -16.06
CA THR A 31 -4.92 -31.42 -15.69
C THR A 31 -3.66 -31.89 -14.95
N ARG A 32 -2.64 -32.38 -15.67
CA ARG A 32 -1.28 -32.47 -15.13
C ARG A 32 -0.66 -31.08 -15.20
N GLN A 33 -0.60 -30.39 -14.05
CA GLN A 33 0.25 -29.21 -13.89
C GLN A 33 1.69 -29.58 -14.27
N SER A 34 2.35 -28.75 -15.08
CA SER A 34 3.75 -28.96 -15.47
C SER A 34 4.63 -29.07 -14.21
N PRO A 35 5.52 -30.08 -14.10
CA PRO A 35 6.37 -30.29 -12.93
C PRO A 35 7.26 -29.08 -12.58
N LEU A 36 7.55 -28.22 -13.58
CA LEU A 36 8.37 -27.02 -13.41
C LEU A 36 7.67 -25.94 -12.56
N ARG A 37 6.34 -25.81 -12.63
CA ARG A 37 5.61 -24.75 -11.91
C ARG A 37 5.59 -24.95 -10.40
N SER A 38 5.61 -26.21 -9.95
CA SER A 38 5.71 -26.55 -8.53
C SER A 38 7.14 -26.48 -8.00
N ALA A 39 8.15 -26.51 -8.89
CA ALA A 39 9.55 -26.46 -8.49
C ALA A 39 9.97 -25.06 -8.01
N GLU A 40 9.38 -24.00 -8.59
CA GLU A 40 9.64 -22.60 -8.22
C GLU A 40 8.73 -22.09 -7.07
N TYR A 41 7.86 -22.94 -6.51
CA TYR A 41 6.99 -22.53 -5.41
C TYR A 41 7.81 -22.18 -4.15
N PRO A 42 7.59 -21.02 -3.52
CA PRO A 42 8.42 -20.58 -2.40
C PRO A 42 8.19 -21.44 -1.13
N ASP A 43 9.26 -21.68 -0.37
CA ASP A 43 9.16 -22.27 0.97
C ASP A 43 8.72 -21.21 1.99
N LEU A 44 7.44 -21.28 2.37
CA LEU A 44 6.80 -20.33 3.28
C LEU A 44 6.46 -20.93 4.66
N ARG A 45 7.06 -22.07 5.04
CA ARG A 45 6.70 -22.82 6.26
C ARG A 45 6.88 -22.05 7.57
N LYS A 46 7.72 -21.00 7.58
CA LYS A 46 8.03 -20.19 8.77
C LYS A 46 7.61 -18.73 8.61
N HIS A 47 6.71 -18.45 7.66
CA HIS A 47 6.32 -17.09 7.30
C HIS A 47 5.00 -16.70 7.94
N ASN A 48 4.94 -15.45 8.42
CA ASN A 48 3.80 -14.82 9.04
C ASN A 48 3.54 -13.45 8.40
N ASN A 49 3.10 -13.48 7.16
CA ASN A 49 2.60 -12.33 6.41
C ASN A 49 1.32 -12.72 5.63
N CYS A 50 0.54 -11.74 5.19
CA CYS A 50 -0.74 -12.00 4.52
C CYS A 50 -0.55 -12.77 3.20
N MET A 51 0.48 -12.45 2.40
CA MET A 51 0.81 -13.16 1.16
C MET A 51 1.00 -14.66 1.44
N ALA A 52 1.85 -15.02 2.40
CA ALA A 52 2.11 -16.41 2.76
C ALA A 52 0.89 -17.14 3.33
N SER A 53 -0.04 -16.40 3.95
CA SER A 53 -1.30 -16.96 4.46
C SER A 53 -2.30 -17.31 3.35
N ASN A 54 -2.16 -16.70 2.16
CA ASN A 54 -3.13 -16.82 1.07
C ASN A 54 -2.54 -17.44 -0.22
N LEU A 55 -1.22 -17.51 -0.37
CA LEU A 55 -0.59 -18.19 -1.50
C LEU A 55 -0.78 -19.71 -1.37
N THR A 56 -1.22 -20.34 -2.45
CA THR A 56 -1.34 -21.80 -2.54
C THR A 56 -0.66 -22.30 -3.81
N PRO A 57 -0.24 -23.57 -3.87
CA PRO A 57 0.33 -24.15 -5.09
C PRO A 57 -0.57 -23.98 -6.32
N ALA A 58 -1.90 -24.06 -6.12
CA ALA A 58 -2.89 -23.87 -7.19
C ALA A 58 -2.97 -22.41 -7.68
N ILE A 59 -2.88 -21.43 -6.78
CA ILE A 59 -2.82 -20.00 -7.16
C ILE A 59 -1.51 -19.72 -7.88
N TYR A 60 -0.38 -20.17 -7.33
CA TYR A 60 0.95 -19.95 -7.91
C TYR A 60 1.03 -20.53 -9.33
N ALA A 61 0.68 -21.82 -9.51
CA ALA A 61 0.74 -22.47 -10.83
C ALA A 61 -0.22 -21.86 -11.88
N ARG A 62 -1.24 -21.10 -11.45
CA ARG A 62 -2.16 -20.37 -12.32
C ARG A 62 -1.64 -18.99 -12.72
N LEU A 63 -0.81 -18.37 -11.87
CA LEU A 63 -0.37 -16.98 -12.02
C LEU A 63 1.11 -16.85 -12.42
N CYS A 64 1.95 -17.86 -12.22
CA CYS A 64 3.41 -17.78 -12.38
C CYS A 64 3.87 -17.41 -13.80
N ASP A 65 3.12 -17.80 -14.83
CA ASP A 65 3.45 -17.49 -16.23
C ASP A 65 2.81 -16.17 -16.72
N LYS A 66 2.07 -15.47 -15.85
CA LYS A 66 1.42 -14.20 -16.20
C LYS A 66 2.37 -13.02 -15.95
N ALA A 67 2.23 -12.01 -16.79
CA ALA A 67 2.86 -10.72 -16.61
C ALA A 67 1.87 -9.59 -16.92
N THR A 68 2.10 -8.42 -16.31
CA THR A 68 1.40 -7.19 -16.65
C THR A 68 1.86 -6.67 -18.02
N PRO A 69 1.20 -5.66 -18.63
CA PRO A 69 1.65 -5.06 -19.88
C PRO A 69 3.10 -4.57 -19.86
N ASN A 70 3.59 -4.15 -18.69
CA ASN A 70 4.97 -3.69 -18.48
C ASN A 70 5.94 -4.81 -18.05
N GLY A 71 5.49 -6.07 -18.05
CA GLY A 71 6.32 -7.22 -17.75
C GLY A 71 6.49 -7.52 -16.25
N TRP A 72 5.70 -6.92 -15.36
CA TRP A 72 5.74 -7.24 -13.93
C TRP A 72 5.14 -8.62 -13.65
N THR A 73 5.82 -9.44 -12.85
CA THR A 73 5.47 -10.85 -12.63
C THR A 73 4.96 -11.14 -11.21
N LEU A 74 4.39 -12.34 -11.02
CA LEU A 74 3.97 -12.82 -9.71
C LEU A 74 5.14 -12.88 -8.72
N ASP A 75 6.29 -13.42 -9.13
CA ASP A 75 7.46 -13.57 -8.25
C ASP A 75 7.96 -12.21 -7.76
N GLN A 76 7.98 -11.22 -8.65
CA GLN A 76 8.32 -9.84 -8.29
C GLN A 76 7.31 -9.24 -7.31
N CYS A 77 6.00 -9.56 -7.42
CA CYS A 77 5.01 -9.13 -6.45
C CYS A 77 5.31 -9.67 -5.04
N ILE A 78 5.66 -10.96 -4.93
CA ILE A 78 5.75 -11.67 -3.65
C ILE A 78 7.14 -11.67 -3.02
N GLN A 79 8.18 -11.25 -3.77
CA GLN A 79 9.59 -11.33 -3.35
C GLN A 79 9.83 -10.78 -1.94
N THR A 80 9.30 -9.59 -1.64
CA THR A 80 9.46 -8.99 -0.31
C THR A 80 8.87 -9.85 0.80
N GLY A 81 7.76 -10.57 0.56
CA GLY A 81 7.18 -11.49 1.53
C GLY A 81 7.92 -12.81 1.64
N VAL A 82 8.58 -13.26 0.58
CA VAL A 82 9.44 -14.46 0.60
C VAL A 82 10.71 -14.16 1.42
N ASP A 83 11.33 -13.01 1.20
CA ASP A 83 12.59 -12.62 1.86
C ASP A 83 12.38 -12.20 3.32
N ASN A 84 11.17 -11.74 3.68
CA ASN A 84 10.83 -11.26 5.01
C ASN A 84 9.76 -12.17 5.66
N PRO A 85 10.16 -13.20 6.44
CA PRO A 85 9.23 -14.14 7.06
C PRO A 85 8.32 -13.50 8.12
N GLY A 86 8.65 -12.30 8.60
CA GLY A 86 7.80 -11.56 9.53
C GLY A 86 8.40 -10.19 9.81
N HIS A 87 7.77 -9.45 10.71
CA HIS A 87 8.28 -8.17 11.19
C HIS A 87 8.15 -8.11 12.72
N PRO A 88 9.13 -7.53 13.45
CA PRO A 88 9.15 -7.58 14.93
C PRO A 88 7.91 -7.01 15.62
N PHE A 89 7.18 -6.10 14.95
CA PHE A 89 6.11 -5.33 15.59
C PHE A 89 4.71 -5.54 14.99
N ILE A 90 4.60 -6.04 13.74
CA ILE A 90 3.33 -6.09 13.00
C ILE A 90 3.27 -7.30 12.07
N LYS A 91 2.07 -7.82 11.78
CA LYS A 91 1.86 -8.71 10.63
C LYS A 91 1.94 -7.89 9.34
N THR A 92 2.87 -8.23 8.45
CA THR A 92 3.09 -7.52 7.17
C THR A 92 2.21 -8.07 6.07
N VAL A 93 2.08 -7.31 4.97
CA VAL A 93 1.35 -7.78 3.78
C VAL A 93 2.15 -8.85 3.03
N GLY A 94 3.44 -8.64 2.81
CA GLY A 94 4.30 -9.60 2.11
C GLY A 94 4.19 -9.60 0.57
N MET A 95 3.58 -8.57 -0.02
CA MET A 95 3.59 -8.37 -1.47
C MET A 95 3.35 -6.92 -1.85
N VAL A 96 3.77 -6.55 -3.06
CA VAL A 96 3.65 -5.20 -3.63
C VAL A 96 3.15 -5.25 -5.08
N ALA A 97 2.56 -4.14 -5.54
CA ALA A 97 2.20 -3.93 -6.93
C ALA A 97 3.31 -3.18 -7.69
N GLY A 98 3.58 -3.59 -8.93
CA GLY A 98 4.53 -2.92 -9.82
C GLY A 98 3.89 -1.86 -10.71
N ASP A 99 2.60 -1.98 -10.97
CA ASP A 99 1.79 -1.09 -11.82
C ASP A 99 0.29 -1.21 -11.46
N GLU A 100 -0.58 -0.45 -12.13
CA GLU A 100 -2.03 -0.46 -11.85
C GLU A 100 -2.65 -1.83 -12.19
N GLU A 101 -2.22 -2.43 -13.30
CA GLU A 101 -2.70 -3.69 -13.85
C GLU A 101 -2.35 -4.90 -12.97
N THR A 102 -1.29 -4.80 -12.15
CA THR A 102 -0.91 -5.83 -11.16
C THR A 102 -2.12 -6.28 -10.33
N TYR A 103 -2.96 -5.33 -9.89
CA TYR A 103 -4.13 -5.62 -9.06
C TYR A 103 -5.26 -6.36 -9.80
N GLU A 104 -5.22 -6.43 -11.13
CA GLU A 104 -6.16 -7.18 -11.96
C GLU A 104 -5.55 -8.52 -12.41
N VAL A 105 -4.35 -8.49 -12.99
CA VAL A 105 -3.66 -9.67 -13.52
C VAL A 105 -3.46 -10.73 -12.44
N PHE A 106 -3.14 -10.30 -11.22
CA PHE A 106 -2.87 -11.17 -10.08
C PHE A 106 -3.97 -11.12 -8.99
N ALA A 107 -5.20 -10.71 -9.35
CA ALA A 107 -6.33 -10.55 -8.42
C ALA A 107 -6.62 -11.80 -7.59
N ASP A 108 -6.35 -12.99 -8.12
CA ASP A 108 -6.54 -14.26 -7.40
C ASP A 108 -5.65 -14.43 -6.16
N LEU A 109 -4.56 -13.69 -6.05
CA LEU A 109 -3.76 -13.58 -4.83
C LEU A 109 -4.02 -12.25 -4.10
N PHE A 110 -4.11 -11.13 -4.84
CA PHE A 110 -4.29 -9.82 -4.21
C PHE A 110 -5.63 -9.70 -3.47
N ASP A 111 -6.74 -10.18 -4.02
CA ASP A 111 -8.06 -10.05 -3.40
C ASP A 111 -8.16 -10.71 -2.01
N PRO A 112 -7.76 -11.99 -1.81
CA PRO A 112 -7.79 -12.59 -0.48
C PRO A 112 -6.81 -11.91 0.50
N VAL A 113 -5.63 -11.45 0.01
CA VAL A 113 -4.68 -10.68 0.83
C VAL A 113 -5.28 -9.33 1.27
N ILE A 114 -5.97 -8.64 0.36
CA ILE A 114 -6.69 -7.39 0.65
C ILE A 114 -7.78 -7.64 1.68
N GLN A 115 -8.56 -8.70 1.50
CA GLN A 115 -9.64 -9.07 2.41
C GLN A 115 -9.12 -9.38 3.81
N GLU A 116 -8.03 -10.14 3.94
CA GLU A 116 -7.39 -10.37 5.23
C GLU A 116 -6.87 -9.05 5.84
N ARG A 117 -6.13 -8.26 5.05
CA ARG A 117 -5.45 -7.07 5.56
C ARG A 117 -6.41 -5.96 5.99
N HIS A 118 -7.54 -5.84 5.32
CA HIS A 118 -8.60 -4.85 5.58
C HIS A 118 -9.82 -5.46 6.26
N ASN A 119 -9.59 -6.53 7.04
CA ASN A 119 -10.54 -7.09 7.99
C ASN A 119 -11.92 -7.42 7.39
N GLY A 120 -11.92 -8.10 6.25
CA GLY A 120 -13.13 -8.61 5.59
C GLY A 120 -13.62 -7.78 4.40
N TYR A 121 -12.94 -6.68 4.03
CA TYR A 121 -13.30 -5.96 2.81
C TYR A 121 -13.04 -6.85 1.59
N ASN A 122 -14.10 -7.29 0.91
CA ASN A 122 -13.97 -8.15 -0.25
C ASN A 122 -14.03 -7.31 -1.54
N PRO A 123 -12.91 -7.08 -2.23
CA PRO A 123 -12.87 -6.25 -3.44
C PRO A 123 -13.64 -6.84 -4.63
N ARG A 124 -14.08 -8.11 -4.54
CA ARG A 124 -14.91 -8.78 -5.57
C ARG A 124 -16.39 -8.44 -5.44
N THR A 125 -16.84 -8.03 -4.26
CA THR A 125 -18.27 -7.83 -3.96
C THR A 125 -18.58 -6.47 -3.33
N MET A 126 -17.56 -5.72 -2.93
CA MET A 126 -17.70 -4.42 -2.27
C MET A 126 -17.10 -3.30 -3.13
N LYS A 127 -17.61 -2.09 -2.92
CA LYS A 127 -17.07 -0.86 -3.52
C LYS A 127 -16.50 0.04 -2.44
N HIS A 128 -15.51 0.83 -2.81
CA HIS A 128 -14.90 1.81 -1.93
C HIS A 128 -15.58 3.17 -2.08
N LEU A 129 -15.69 3.89 -0.96
CA LEU A 129 -16.28 5.21 -0.88
C LEU A 129 -15.19 6.23 -0.59
N THR A 130 -15.09 7.26 -1.43
CA THR A 130 -14.22 8.43 -1.20
C THR A 130 -15.07 9.59 -0.72
N ASP A 131 -14.67 10.26 0.36
CA ASP A 131 -15.35 11.43 0.91
C ASP A 131 -14.32 12.39 1.51
N LEU A 132 -13.95 13.40 0.73
CA LEU A 132 -13.02 14.48 1.12
C LEU A 132 -13.76 15.77 1.51
N ASP A 133 -14.99 15.65 2.04
CA ASP A 133 -15.74 16.79 2.60
C ASP A 133 -15.41 16.99 4.08
N ALA A 134 -14.39 17.82 4.34
CA ALA A 134 -13.93 18.13 5.69
C ALA A 134 -14.99 18.81 6.58
N SER A 135 -16.04 19.39 6.00
CA SER A 135 -17.11 20.05 6.77
C SER A 135 -17.88 19.08 7.67
N LYS A 136 -17.91 17.79 7.29
CA LYS A 136 -18.57 16.69 8.03
C LYS A 136 -17.87 16.32 9.33
N ILE A 137 -16.62 16.74 9.55
CA ILE A 137 -15.88 16.44 10.77
C ILE A 137 -16.46 17.18 11.97
N LYS A 138 -16.76 16.42 13.02
CA LYS A 138 -17.31 16.89 14.30
C LYS A 138 -16.25 16.78 15.40
N PHE A 139 -16.20 17.78 16.29
CA PHE A 139 -15.38 17.78 17.51
C PHE A 139 -13.88 17.47 17.32
N GLY A 140 -13.26 17.94 16.23
CA GLY A 140 -11.87 17.64 15.89
C GLY A 140 -10.80 18.50 16.59
N HIS A 141 -11.00 18.83 17.87
CA HIS A 141 -10.00 19.53 18.70
C HIS A 141 -9.72 18.74 19.98
N PHE A 142 -8.50 18.21 20.10
CA PHE A 142 -8.07 17.39 21.24
C PHE A 142 -7.52 18.22 22.40
N ASP A 143 -7.48 17.64 23.59
CA ASP A 143 -6.81 18.23 24.76
C ASP A 143 -5.28 18.23 24.56
N GLU A 144 -4.71 19.41 24.34
CA GLU A 144 -3.29 19.61 24.02
C GLU A 144 -2.35 19.32 25.22
N ARG A 145 -2.88 19.09 26.42
CA ARG A 145 -2.09 18.55 27.53
C ARG A 145 -1.62 17.12 27.23
N TYR A 146 -2.38 16.37 26.43
CA TYR A 146 -2.07 15.00 26.03
C TYR A 146 -1.56 14.92 24.60
N VAL A 147 -2.24 15.58 23.65
CA VAL A 147 -1.89 15.53 22.22
C VAL A 147 -0.86 16.60 21.87
N LEU A 148 0.30 16.15 21.38
CA LEU A 148 1.45 16.99 21.04
C LEU A 148 1.43 17.48 19.59
N SER A 149 0.88 16.66 18.70
CA SER A 149 0.77 16.97 17.27
C SER A 149 -0.29 16.11 16.60
N SER A 150 -0.88 16.65 15.54
CA SER A 150 -1.90 16.01 14.72
C SER A 150 -1.43 15.92 13.27
N ARG A 151 -1.66 14.78 12.62
CA ARG A 151 -1.21 14.53 11.24
C ARG A 151 -2.20 13.68 10.46
N VAL A 152 -2.44 14.06 9.22
CA VAL A 152 -3.17 13.26 8.22
C VAL A 152 -2.26 13.06 7.01
N ARG A 153 -2.13 11.82 6.53
CA ARG A 153 -1.38 11.51 5.31
C ARG A 153 -2.14 10.56 4.41
N THR A 154 -1.86 10.63 3.11
CA THR A 154 -2.25 9.61 2.12
C THR A 154 -1.13 9.44 1.08
N GLY A 155 -1.33 8.55 0.11
CA GLY A 155 -0.53 8.50 -1.11
C GLY A 155 -1.39 8.68 -2.36
N ARG A 156 -0.76 9.11 -3.46
CA ARG A 156 -1.37 9.10 -4.79
C ARG A 156 -0.36 8.59 -5.82
N SER A 157 -0.85 7.76 -6.74
CA SER A 157 -0.09 7.22 -7.88
C SER A 157 -0.61 7.85 -9.17
N ILE A 158 0.30 8.16 -10.08
CA ILE A 158 -0.01 8.81 -11.36
C ILE A 158 -0.23 7.71 -12.40
N ARG A 159 -1.42 7.67 -13.01
CA ARG A 159 -1.82 6.66 -13.99
C ARG A 159 -0.90 6.67 -15.21
N GLY A 160 -0.59 5.48 -15.72
CA GLY A 160 0.27 5.27 -16.88
C GLY A 160 1.78 5.22 -16.58
N LEU A 161 2.19 5.34 -15.31
CA LEU A 161 3.58 5.20 -14.88
C LEU A 161 3.69 4.07 -13.87
N SER A 162 4.66 3.17 -14.03
CA SER A 162 4.86 2.06 -13.07
C SER A 162 5.17 2.57 -11.65
N LEU A 163 4.74 1.80 -10.66
CA LEU A 163 4.94 2.05 -9.23
C LEU A 163 6.42 1.86 -8.84
N PRO A 164 6.87 2.37 -7.68
CA PRO A 164 8.28 2.34 -7.25
C PRO A 164 9.01 0.98 -7.35
N PRO A 165 8.36 -0.19 -7.11
CA PRO A 165 9.02 -1.48 -7.28
C PRO A 165 9.51 -1.71 -8.71
N ALA A 166 8.75 -1.29 -9.72
CA ALA A 166 8.98 -1.61 -11.12
C ALA A 166 9.52 -0.43 -11.95
N CYS A 167 9.29 0.81 -11.52
CA CYS A 167 9.57 1.98 -12.35
C CYS A 167 11.03 2.06 -12.80
N THR A 168 11.22 2.43 -14.06
CA THR A 168 12.52 2.80 -14.61
C THR A 168 12.95 4.18 -14.10
N ARG A 169 14.22 4.55 -14.31
CA ARG A 169 14.69 5.92 -14.01
C ARG A 169 13.89 6.98 -14.79
N ALA A 170 13.51 6.68 -16.03
CA ALA A 170 12.76 7.62 -16.88
C ALA A 170 11.35 7.86 -16.32
N GLU A 171 10.61 6.79 -15.99
CA GLU A 171 9.27 6.93 -15.40
C GLU A 171 9.32 7.65 -14.06
N ARG A 172 10.29 7.33 -13.20
CA ARG A 172 10.47 8.00 -11.91
C ARG A 172 10.71 9.51 -12.06
N ARG A 173 11.53 9.90 -13.04
CA ARG A 173 11.78 11.31 -13.38
C ARG A 173 10.54 11.99 -13.96
N GLU A 174 9.71 11.27 -14.72
CA GLU A 174 8.44 11.83 -15.21
C GLU A 174 7.46 12.03 -14.04
N VAL A 175 7.36 11.10 -13.09
CA VAL A 175 6.59 11.30 -11.84
C VAL A 175 7.06 12.55 -11.11
N GLU A 176 8.38 12.73 -10.94
CA GLU A 176 8.96 13.90 -10.29
C GLU A 176 8.55 15.19 -11.01
N LYS A 177 8.73 15.23 -12.34
CA LYS A 177 8.40 16.38 -13.18
C LYS A 177 6.92 16.74 -13.09
N VAL A 178 6.02 15.78 -13.29
CA VAL A 178 4.55 16.00 -13.23
C VAL A 178 4.15 16.52 -11.87
N ALA A 179 4.65 15.90 -10.79
CA ALA A 179 4.36 16.34 -9.43
C ALA A 179 4.88 17.77 -9.19
N VAL A 180 6.15 18.05 -9.45
CA VAL A 180 6.75 19.38 -9.20
C VAL A 180 6.06 20.47 -10.02
N GLU A 181 5.75 20.22 -11.28
CA GLU A 181 5.02 21.16 -12.14
C GLU A 181 3.62 21.49 -11.62
N ALA A 182 2.89 20.50 -11.09
CA ALA A 182 1.60 20.72 -10.43
C ALA A 182 1.77 21.50 -9.12
N LEU A 183 2.75 21.13 -8.27
CA LEU A 183 2.96 21.78 -6.98
C LEU A 183 3.42 23.24 -7.09
N ASN A 184 4.11 23.61 -8.16
CA ASN A 184 4.41 25.00 -8.50
C ASN A 184 3.16 25.82 -8.84
N GLY A 185 2.02 25.18 -9.10
CA GLY A 185 0.71 25.80 -9.30
C GLY A 185 -0.01 26.17 -8.00
N LEU A 186 0.41 25.64 -6.84
CA LEU A 186 -0.22 25.94 -5.56
C LEU A 186 -0.01 27.41 -5.14
N ARG A 187 -1.02 27.99 -4.48
CA ARG A 187 -1.08 29.41 -4.09
C ARG A 187 -1.52 29.57 -2.63
N GLY A 188 -1.44 30.79 -2.11
CA GLY A 188 -1.89 31.12 -0.75
C GLY A 188 -1.11 30.37 0.32
N ASP A 189 -1.81 29.84 1.33
CA ASP A 189 -1.22 29.05 2.42
C ASP A 189 -0.64 27.70 1.96
N LEU A 190 -0.99 27.26 0.74
CA LEU A 190 -0.44 26.07 0.10
C LEU A 190 0.75 26.38 -0.81
N ALA A 191 1.15 27.64 -0.99
CA ALA A 191 2.36 27.96 -1.76
C ALA A 191 3.61 27.42 -1.05
N GLY A 192 4.56 26.88 -1.80
CA GLY A 192 5.70 26.18 -1.25
C GLY A 192 6.85 26.00 -2.22
N ARG A 193 7.86 25.22 -1.79
CA ARG A 193 9.08 24.96 -2.55
C ARG A 193 9.40 23.47 -2.57
N TYR A 194 9.91 23.01 -3.71
CA TYR A 194 10.47 21.68 -3.89
C TYR A 194 11.97 21.67 -3.60
N TYR A 195 12.43 20.59 -2.96
CA TYR A 195 13.82 20.32 -2.64
C TYR A 195 14.15 18.90 -3.12
N ARG A 196 14.97 18.81 -4.15
CA ARG A 196 15.47 17.53 -4.67
C ARG A 196 16.54 16.99 -3.72
N LEU A 197 16.42 15.72 -3.31
CA LEU A 197 17.34 15.11 -2.34
C LEU A 197 18.81 15.19 -2.78
N GLY A 198 19.09 14.91 -4.05
CA GLY A 198 20.46 14.91 -4.59
C GLY A 198 21.13 16.28 -4.68
N GLU A 199 20.38 17.36 -4.48
CA GLU A 199 20.84 18.76 -4.59
C GLU A 199 20.68 19.54 -3.27
N MET A 200 20.24 18.89 -2.20
CA MET A 200 20.14 19.53 -0.88
C MET A 200 21.52 19.81 -0.30
N THR A 201 21.66 20.98 0.31
CA THR A 201 22.79 21.24 1.21
C THR A 201 22.65 20.44 2.51
N GLU A 202 23.76 20.14 3.18
CA GLU A 202 23.74 19.49 4.51
C GLU A 202 22.88 20.23 5.53
N LYS A 203 22.87 21.57 5.46
CA LYS A 203 22.04 22.41 6.33
C LYS A 203 20.55 22.24 6.05
N GLU A 204 20.14 22.23 4.78
CA GLU A 204 18.74 22.00 4.41
C GLU A 204 18.30 20.60 4.80
N GLN A 205 19.15 19.60 4.55
CA GLN A 205 18.89 18.22 4.93
C GLN A 205 18.71 18.08 6.45
N GLN A 206 19.65 18.61 7.23
CA GLN A 206 19.59 18.55 8.69
C GLN A 206 18.36 19.27 9.23
N GLN A 207 18.02 20.45 8.69
CA GLN A 207 16.81 21.17 9.11
C GLN A 207 15.53 20.36 8.85
N LEU A 208 15.43 19.68 7.71
CA LEU A 208 14.28 18.85 7.38
C LEU A 208 14.23 17.57 8.24
N ILE A 209 15.38 17.04 8.66
CA ILE A 209 15.48 15.93 9.64
C ILE A 209 14.99 16.39 11.02
N ASP A 210 15.51 17.52 11.51
CA ASP A 210 15.17 18.10 12.82
C ASP A 210 13.69 18.45 12.92
N ASP A 211 13.10 18.91 11.81
CA ASP A 211 11.67 19.19 11.73
C ASP A 211 10.79 17.93 11.58
N HIS A 212 11.39 16.74 11.45
CA HIS A 212 10.73 15.46 11.16
C HIS A 212 9.97 15.43 9.82
N PHE A 213 10.48 16.15 8.82
CA PHE A 213 9.87 16.25 7.49
C PHE A 213 10.55 15.39 6.45
N LEU A 214 11.87 15.18 6.56
CA LEU A 214 12.60 14.38 5.60
C LEU A 214 12.34 12.87 5.81
N PHE A 215 12.33 12.15 4.70
CA PHE A 215 12.41 10.69 4.70
C PHE A 215 13.85 10.29 4.38
N ASP A 216 14.34 9.26 5.07
CA ASP A 216 15.69 8.75 4.87
C ASP A 216 15.75 7.76 3.70
N LYS A 217 16.98 7.39 3.31
CA LYS A 217 17.19 6.28 2.39
C LYS A 217 16.45 5.05 2.92
N PRO A 218 15.63 4.36 2.12
CA PRO A 218 14.96 3.15 2.55
C PRO A 218 15.96 2.10 3.02
N VAL A 219 16.03 1.87 4.33
CA VAL A 219 16.84 0.82 4.97
C VAL A 219 15.99 -0.38 5.39
N SER A 220 14.67 -0.21 5.44
CA SER A 220 13.75 -1.29 5.79
C SER A 220 13.89 -2.43 4.78
N PRO A 221 14.10 -3.68 5.25
CA PRO A 221 14.24 -4.83 4.36
C PRO A 221 12.95 -5.10 3.55
N LEU A 222 11.80 -4.61 4.02
CA LEU A 222 10.54 -4.68 3.28
C LEU A 222 10.58 -3.84 2.00
N LEU A 223 11.22 -2.67 2.04
CA LEU A 223 11.32 -1.75 0.91
C LEU A 223 12.46 -2.12 -0.04
N THR A 224 13.61 -2.52 0.51
CA THR A 224 14.77 -2.90 -0.30
C THR A 224 14.53 -4.22 -1.05
N ALA A 225 13.94 -5.24 -0.41
CA ALA A 225 13.55 -6.49 -1.07
C ALA A 225 12.42 -6.31 -2.09
N ALA A 226 11.60 -5.26 -1.95
CA ALA A 226 10.61 -4.86 -2.94
C ALA A 226 11.19 -4.04 -4.11
N GLY A 227 12.51 -3.82 -4.16
CA GLY A 227 13.17 -3.05 -5.23
C GLY A 227 12.91 -1.54 -5.20
N MET A 228 12.39 -1.00 -4.09
CA MET A 228 11.96 0.41 -4.00
C MET A 228 13.12 1.39 -3.73
N ALA A 229 14.29 0.87 -3.33
CA ALA A 229 15.50 1.66 -3.05
C ALA A 229 16.42 1.88 -4.27
N ARG A 230 16.02 1.41 -5.46
CA ARG A 230 16.85 1.50 -6.68
C ARG A 230 17.14 2.96 -7.06
N ASP A 231 18.36 3.16 -7.56
CA ASP A 231 18.91 4.43 -8.07
C ASP A 231 18.86 5.61 -7.07
N TRP A 232 18.78 5.36 -5.76
CA TRP A 232 18.72 6.41 -4.76
C TRP A 232 19.94 7.37 -4.82
N PRO A 233 19.77 8.71 -4.76
CA PRO A 233 18.53 9.47 -4.53
C PRO A 233 17.86 10.02 -5.81
N ASP A 234 18.12 9.46 -6.99
CA ASP A 234 17.61 9.97 -8.28
C ASP A 234 16.09 10.15 -8.28
N ALA A 235 15.64 11.34 -8.69
CA ALA A 235 14.25 11.77 -8.80
C ALA A 235 13.44 11.70 -7.49
N ARG A 236 14.09 11.74 -6.33
CA ARG A 236 13.43 11.85 -5.02
C ARG A 236 13.55 13.26 -4.48
N GLY A 237 12.53 13.69 -3.77
CA GLY A 237 12.57 14.95 -3.05
C GLY A 237 11.36 15.19 -2.20
N ILE A 238 11.36 16.34 -1.56
CA ILE A 238 10.29 16.81 -0.71
C ILE A 238 9.86 18.20 -1.16
N TRP A 239 8.55 18.37 -1.27
CA TRP A 239 7.95 19.69 -1.36
C TRP A 239 7.26 19.99 -0.03
N HIS A 240 7.29 21.25 0.41
CA HIS A 240 6.45 21.70 1.51
C HIS A 240 6.01 23.15 1.32
N ASN A 241 4.86 23.50 1.88
CA ASN A 241 4.40 24.88 1.92
C ASN A 241 5.30 25.74 2.83
N ASN A 242 5.20 27.06 2.70
CA ASN A 242 6.05 28.00 3.43
C ASN A 242 5.93 27.86 4.95
N GLU A 243 4.74 27.50 5.46
CA GLU A 243 4.47 27.31 6.89
C GLU A 243 4.83 25.90 7.40
N LYS A 244 5.30 25.00 6.52
CA LYS A 244 5.64 23.60 6.82
C LYS A 244 4.51 22.81 7.48
N THR A 245 3.26 23.10 7.08
CA THR A 245 2.03 22.45 7.56
C THR A 245 1.38 21.54 6.50
N PHE A 246 1.85 21.60 5.25
CA PHE A 246 1.47 20.74 4.14
C PHE A 246 2.73 20.31 3.38
N LEU A 247 2.95 19.00 3.28
CA LEU A 247 4.18 18.40 2.76
C LEU A 247 3.84 17.30 1.76
N ILE A 248 4.70 17.12 0.76
CA ILE A 248 4.56 16.08 -0.25
C ILE A 248 5.93 15.44 -0.47
N TRP A 249 6.04 14.17 -0.14
CA TRP A 249 7.20 13.36 -0.52
C TRP A 249 6.99 12.82 -1.93
N ILE A 250 8.04 12.87 -2.74
CA ILE A 250 8.01 12.45 -4.15
C ILE A 250 8.95 11.25 -4.32
N ASN A 251 8.43 10.16 -4.90
CA ASN A 251 9.15 8.93 -5.26
C ASN A 251 9.82 8.16 -4.12
N GLU A 252 9.23 8.19 -2.93
CA GLU A 252 9.67 7.39 -1.78
C GLU A 252 9.03 6.00 -1.84
N GLU A 253 8.06 5.69 -0.95
CA GLU A 253 7.31 4.43 -0.94
C GLU A 253 6.22 4.36 -2.02
N ASP A 254 5.78 5.51 -2.53
CA ASP A 254 4.77 5.68 -3.56
C ASP A 254 5.16 6.89 -4.44
N HIS A 255 4.46 7.14 -5.55
CA HIS A 255 4.75 8.33 -6.40
C HIS A 255 4.69 9.61 -5.57
N THR A 256 3.63 9.75 -4.77
CA THR A 256 3.50 10.86 -3.82
C THR A 256 2.98 10.37 -2.47
N ARG A 257 3.50 10.94 -1.37
CA ARG A 257 2.87 10.90 -0.05
C ARG A 257 2.51 12.32 0.37
N ILE A 258 1.21 12.59 0.42
CA ILE A 258 0.64 13.91 0.71
C ILE A 258 0.29 13.96 2.20
N ILE A 259 0.78 14.98 2.88
CA ILE A 259 0.79 15.09 4.34
C ILE A 259 0.29 16.47 4.74
N SER A 260 -0.67 16.52 5.66
CA SER A 260 -1.02 17.72 6.43
C SER A 260 -0.70 17.45 7.88
N MET A 261 0.00 18.37 8.54
CA MET A 261 0.33 18.22 9.96
C MET A 261 0.51 19.56 10.66
N GLU A 262 0.35 19.56 11.98
CA GLU A 262 0.67 20.68 12.86
C GLU A 262 0.90 20.21 14.30
N LYS A 263 1.51 21.07 15.12
CA LYS A 263 1.58 20.87 16.57
C LYS A 263 0.20 21.10 17.19
N GLY A 264 -0.06 20.46 18.33
CA GLY A 264 -1.33 20.55 19.05
C GLY A 264 -2.43 19.63 18.50
N GLY A 265 -3.66 19.90 18.93
CA GLY A 265 -4.78 18.97 18.88
C GLY A 265 -5.83 19.25 17.79
N ASN A 266 -5.63 20.25 16.92
CA ASN A 266 -6.67 20.67 15.97
C ASN A 266 -6.71 19.80 14.69
N MET A 267 -7.10 18.54 14.86
CA MET A 267 -7.29 17.57 13.77
C MET A 267 -8.25 18.06 12.68
N LYS A 268 -9.29 18.83 13.05
CA LYS A 268 -10.23 19.38 12.07
C LYS A 268 -9.53 20.30 11.08
N ARG A 269 -8.74 21.27 11.56
CA ARG A 269 -7.97 22.17 10.70
C ARG A 269 -6.92 21.45 9.86
N VAL A 270 -6.24 20.45 10.44
CA VAL A 270 -5.31 19.58 9.70
C VAL A 270 -6.03 18.90 8.53
N PHE A 271 -7.22 18.36 8.77
CA PHE A 271 -8.00 17.66 7.74
C PHE A 271 -8.62 18.61 6.70
N GLU A 272 -9.06 19.80 7.10
CA GLU A 272 -9.53 20.84 6.18
C GLU A 272 -8.43 21.25 5.19
N ARG A 273 -7.21 21.49 5.68
CA ARG A 273 -6.03 21.78 4.85
C ARG A 273 -5.67 20.58 3.97
N PHE A 274 -5.72 19.36 4.53
CA PHE A 274 -5.48 18.12 3.78
C PHE A 274 -6.42 17.98 2.58
N CYS A 275 -7.73 18.07 2.81
CA CYS A 275 -8.73 17.93 1.75
C CYS A 275 -8.63 19.04 0.71
N ARG A 276 -8.41 20.30 1.13
CA ARG A 276 -8.21 21.42 0.21
C ARG A 276 -6.97 21.23 -0.67
N GLY A 277 -5.83 20.92 -0.05
CA GLY A 277 -4.57 20.71 -0.76
C GLY A 277 -4.64 19.51 -1.71
N LEU A 278 -5.23 18.40 -1.29
CA LEU A 278 -5.36 17.20 -2.11
C LEU A 278 -6.22 17.44 -3.35
N LYS A 279 -7.37 18.11 -3.21
CA LYS A 279 -8.25 18.49 -4.33
C LYS A 279 -7.55 19.43 -5.31
N GLU A 280 -6.77 20.39 -4.80
CA GLU A 280 -6.07 21.34 -5.66
C GLU A 280 -4.90 20.69 -6.41
N VAL A 281 -4.15 19.79 -5.77
CA VAL A 281 -3.10 19.00 -6.43
C VAL A 281 -3.70 18.12 -7.53
N GLU A 282 -4.82 17.46 -7.26
CA GLU A 282 -5.53 16.64 -8.26
C GLU A 282 -5.96 17.48 -9.46
N ARG A 283 -6.58 18.64 -9.21
CA ARG A 283 -7.00 19.59 -10.25
C ARG A 283 -5.82 20.01 -11.14
N LEU A 284 -4.67 20.37 -10.54
CA LEU A 284 -3.48 20.83 -11.26
C LEU A 284 -2.79 19.73 -12.07
N ILE A 285 -2.86 18.47 -11.64
CA ILE A 285 -2.36 17.31 -12.39
C ILE A 285 -3.30 17.01 -13.57
N GLN A 286 -4.61 17.07 -13.36
CA GLN A 286 -5.64 16.88 -14.41
C GLN A 286 -5.58 17.94 -15.50
N GLU A 287 -5.31 19.21 -15.16
CA GLU A 287 -5.08 20.28 -16.14
C GLU A 287 -3.95 19.98 -17.13
N ARG A 288 -3.02 19.10 -16.76
CA ARG A 288 -1.89 18.67 -17.60
C ARG A 288 -2.15 17.33 -18.30
N GLY A 289 -3.37 16.80 -18.22
CA GLY A 289 -3.76 15.54 -18.87
C GLY A 289 -3.38 14.27 -18.12
N TRP A 290 -3.01 14.38 -16.84
CA TRP A 290 -2.67 13.23 -15.99
C TRP A 290 -3.81 12.90 -15.04
N GLU A 291 -3.92 11.63 -14.65
CA GLU A 291 -4.91 11.16 -13.69
C GLU A 291 -4.23 10.44 -12.53
N PHE A 292 -4.92 10.35 -11.39
CA PHE A 292 -4.54 9.41 -10.36
C PHE A 292 -5.08 8.01 -10.65
N MET A 293 -4.29 6.99 -10.32
CA MET A 293 -4.74 5.60 -10.36
C MET A 293 -5.87 5.39 -9.34
N TRP A 294 -7.07 5.12 -9.83
CA TRP A 294 -8.27 4.93 -9.02
C TRP A 294 -9.26 4.02 -9.73
N ASN A 295 -9.93 3.15 -8.97
CA ASN A 295 -11.12 2.42 -9.44
C ASN A 295 -12.13 2.20 -8.31
N GLU A 296 -13.37 1.84 -8.66
CA GLU A 296 -14.47 1.76 -7.70
C GLU A 296 -14.31 0.65 -6.65
N ARG A 297 -13.58 -0.44 -6.95
CA ARG A 297 -13.43 -1.58 -6.04
C ARG A 297 -12.28 -1.40 -5.05
N LEU A 298 -11.21 -0.71 -5.42
CA LEU A 298 -10.00 -0.55 -4.62
C LEU A 298 -9.77 0.89 -4.15
N GLY A 299 -10.54 1.85 -4.63
CA GLY A 299 -10.27 3.27 -4.39
C GLY A 299 -8.96 3.70 -5.07
N TYR A 300 -8.18 4.53 -4.38
CA TYR A 300 -6.87 4.93 -4.87
C TYR A 300 -5.88 3.77 -4.80
N ILE A 301 -5.18 3.55 -5.91
CA ILE A 301 -4.17 2.50 -6.05
C ILE A 301 -2.82 3.03 -5.57
N LEU A 302 -2.17 2.24 -4.72
CA LEU A 302 -0.83 2.48 -4.19
C LEU A 302 -0.03 1.18 -4.22
N THR A 303 1.27 1.26 -3.97
CA THR A 303 2.22 0.16 -4.09
C THR A 303 1.90 -1.01 -3.16
N CYS A 304 1.60 -0.72 -1.91
CA CYS A 304 1.33 -1.73 -0.90
C CYS A 304 -0.19 -1.93 -0.75
N PRO A 305 -0.71 -3.18 -0.81
CA PRO A 305 -2.13 -3.47 -0.58
C PRO A 305 -2.71 -2.91 0.73
N SER A 306 -1.88 -2.72 1.76
CA SER A 306 -2.33 -2.13 3.03
C SER A 306 -2.73 -0.66 2.93
N ASN A 307 -2.35 0.04 1.86
CA ASN A 307 -2.61 1.45 1.61
C ASN A 307 -3.68 1.69 0.53
N LEU A 308 -4.37 0.66 0.05
CA LEU A 308 -5.51 0.85 -0.86
C LEU A 308 -6.65 1.64 -0.22
N GLY A 309 -7.61 2.06 -1.05
CA GLY A 309 -8.81 2.76 -0.65
C GLY A 309 -8.53 4.24 -0.51
N THR A 310 -8.58 4.71 0.72
CA THR A 310 -8.25 6.10 1.05
C THR A 310 -6.75 6.38 1.04
N GLY A 311 -5.93 5.34 1.23
CA GLY A 311 -4.52 5.45 1.62
C GLY A 311 -4.29 6.23 2.91
N LEU A 312 -5.37 6.57 3.64
CA LEU A 312 -5.36 7.57 4.67
C LEU A 312 -4.84 7.00 5.99
N ARG A 313 -3.95 7.76 6.61
CA ARG A 313 -3.55 7.56 8.00
C ARG A 313 -3.63 8.90 8.72
N ALA A 314 -4.70 9.08 9.48
CA ALA A 314 -4.88 10.16 10.44
C ALA A 314 -4.42 9.68 11.82
N GLY A 315 -3.64 10.50 12.51
CA GLY A 315 -3.12 10.13 13.81
C GLY A 315 -2.55 11.29 14.60
N VAL A 316 -2.17 10.99 15.82
CA VAL A 316 -1.65 11.94 16.81
C VAL A 316 -0.40 11.40 17.48
N HIS A 317 0.47 12.30 17.91
CA HIS A 317 1.39 12.00 19.01
C HIS A 317 0.68 12.33 20.33
N ILE A 318 0.48 11.32 21.17
CA ILE A 318 -0.27 11.43 22.42
C ILE A 318 0.53 10.87 23.61
N LYS A 319 0.50 11.58 24.74
CA LYS A 319 1.07 11.13 26.02
C LYS A 319 0.07 10.26 26.78
N LEU A 320 0.44 9.01 27.06
CA LEU A 320 -0.39 8.03 27.79
C LEU A 320 0.43 7.27 28.85
N PRO A 321 1.02 7.96 29.86
CA PRO A 321 1.93 7.32 30.83
C PRO A 321 1.30 6.25 31.72
N LEU A 322 -0.01 6.33 31.98
CA LEU A 322 -0.73 5.35 32.80
C LEU A 322 -1.40 4.29 31.92
N LEU A 323 -2.17 4.70 30.92
CA LEU A 323 -2.91 3.77 30.05
C LEU A 323 -1.98 2.81 29.31
N SER A 324 -0.78 3.25 28.92
CA SER A 324 0.18 2.39 28.23
C SER A 324 0.70 1.20 29.07
N LYS A 325 0.56 1.26 30.39
CA LYS A 325 0.93 0.19 31.33
C LYS A 325 -0.25 -0.70 31.69
N ASP A 326 -1.48 -0.31 31.34
CA ASP A 326 -2.68 -1.08 31.61
C ASP A 326 -2.78 -2.27 30.63
N SER A 327 -3.00 -3.48 31.15
CA SER A 327 -3.10 -4.70 30.34
C SER A 327 -4.28 -4.69 29.35
N ARG A 328 -5.26 -3.82 29.55
CA ARG A 328 -6.43 -3.65 28.67
C ARG A 328 -6.14 -2.78 27.45
N PHE A 329 -5.04 -2.02 27.43
CA PHE A 329 -4.73 -1.06 26.36
C PHE A 329 -4.71 -1.68 24.95
N PRO A 330 -4.11 -2.87 24.71
CA PRO A 330 -4.17 -3.51 23.39
C PRO A 330 -5.61 -3.78 22.94
N LYS A 331 -6.48 -4.25 23.84
CA LYS A 331 -7.88 -4.55 23.51
C LYS A 331 -8.71 -3.30 23.28
N ILE A 332 -8.42 -2.21 24.01
CA ILE A 332 -9.03 -0.90 23.77
C ILE A 332 -8.69 -0.42 22.35
N LEU A 333 -7.42 -0.47 21.94
CA LEU A 333 -7.00 -0.07 20.59
C LEU A 333 -7.65 -0.93 19.51
N GLU A 334 -7.67 -2.26 19.71
CA GLU A 334 -8.29 -3.21 18.78
C GLU A 334 -9.78 -2.89 18.57
N ASN A 335 -10.53 -2.69 19.65
CA ASN A 335 -11.97 -2.41 19.60
C ASN A 335 -12.25 -1.04 18.98
N LEU A 336 -11.39 -0.03 19.22
CA LEU A 336 -11.48 1.30 18.61
C LEU A 336 -10.94 1.35 17.17
N ARG A 337 -10.41 0.24 16.62
CA ARG A 337 -9.79 0.18 15.29
C ARG A 337 -8.61 1.16 15.13
N LEU A 338 -7.84 1.32 16.20
CA LEU A 338 -6.62 2.12 16.23
C LEU A 338 -5.38 1.22 16.26
N GLN A 339 -4.26 1.73 15.77
CA GLN A 339 -2.94 1.09 15.87
C GLN A 339 -1.97 2.01 16.59
N LYS A 340 -1.04 1.43 17.35
CA LYS A 340 0.07 2.16 17.99
C LYS A 340 1.40 1.89 17.29
N ARG A 341 2.24 2.91 17.19
CA ARG A 341 3.65 2.84 16.75
C ARG A 341 4.55 3.63 17.71
N GLY A 342 5.86 3.46 17.59
CA GLY A 342 6.81 4.32 18.29
C GLY A 342 6.81 5.74 17.75
N THR A 343 7.49 6.63 18.46
CA THR A 343 7.41 8.09 18.27
C THR A 343 8.04 8.55 16.94
N GLY A 344 8.97 7.78 16.39
CA GLY A 344 9.58 8.04 15.07
C GLY A 344 8.94 7.24 13.93
N GLY A 345 7.85 6.50 14.16
CA GLY A 345 7.17 5.70 13.15
C GLY A 345 7.28 4.18 13.35
N VAL A 346 7.12 3.42 12.26
CA VAL A 346 6.85 1.96 12.29
C VAL A 346 8.01 1.11 12.80
N ASP A 347 9.24 1.60 12.64
CA ASP A 347 10.47 0.87 12.99
C ASP A 347 11.14 1.41 14.26
N THR A 348 10.45 2.29 15.01
CA THR A 348 11.01 2.92 16.21
C THR A 348 10.27 2.47 17.47
N ALA A 349 10.98 2.44 18.61
CA ALA A 349 10.35 2.30 19.91
C ALA A 349 9.65 3.61 20.32
N ALA A 350 8.68 3.53 21.23
CA ALA A 350 8.14 4.73 21.87
C ALA A 350 9.23 5.38 22.74
N THR A 351 9.43 6.69 22.61
CA THR A 351 10.29 7.46 23.52
C THR A 351 9.45 7.95 24.70
N GLY A 352 9.76 7.43 25.89
CA GLY A 352 8.98 7.71 27.10
C GLY A 352 7.56 7.16 27.02
N SER A 353 6.56 8.03 27.21
CA SER A 353 5.13 7.67 27.19
C SER A 353 4.38 8.29 26.01
N VAL A 354 5.09 8.65 24.93
CA VAL A 354 4.51 9.24 23.72
C VAL A 354 4.32 8.18 22.66
N PHE A 355 3.09 8.03 22.17
CA PHE A 355 2.73 7.06 21.14
C PHE A 355 2.22 7.76 19.89
N ASP A 356 2.55 7.21 18.72
CA ASP A 356 1.83 7.49 17.47
C ASP A 356 0.59 6.59 17.43
N ILE A 357 -0.59 7.20 17.58
CA ILE A 357 -1.89 6.53 17.48
C ILE A 357 -2.58 6.96 16.19
N SER A 358 -3.00 6.00 15.38
CA SER A 358 -3.68 6.28 14.11
C SER A 358 -4.79 5.27 13.81
N ASN A 359 -5.65 5.54 12.83
CA ASN A 359 -6.56 4.53 12.28
C ASN A 359 -5.78 3.30 11.77
N LEU A 360 -6.39 2.12 11.95
CA LEU A 360 -5.88 0.84 11.46
C LEU A 360 -6.35 0.57 10.01
N ASP A 361 -7.64 0.81 9.76
CA ASP A 361 -8.35 0.56 8.50
C ASP A 361 -8.07 1.65 7.46
N ARG A 362 -8.06 1.31 6.16
CA ARG A 362 -7.89 2.28 5.05
C ARG A 362 -8.83 2.06 3.87
N LEU A 363 -9.38 0.86 3.73
CA LEU A 363 -10.30 0.46 2.67
C LEU A 363 -11.67 0.09 3.27
N GLY A 364 -12.74 0.39 2.54
CA GLY A 364 -14.14 0.15 2.97
C GLY A 364 -14.76 1.20 3.91
N LYS A 365 -14.01 2.24 4.31
CA LYS A 365 -14.51 3.45 5.00
C LYS A 365 -13.97 4.69 4.29
N SER A 366 -14.74 5.77 4.24
CA SER A 366 -14.28 7.01 3.61
C SER A 366 -13.26 7.77 4.46
N GLU A 367 -12.59 8.76 3.88
CA GLU A 367 -11.63 9.60 4.60
C GLU A 367 -12.27 10.32 5.79
N VAL A 368 -13.47 10.89 5.62
CA VAL A 368 -14.27 11.49 6.69
C VAL A 368 -14.56 10.48 7.81
N GLU A 369 -14.99 9.28 7.47
CA GLU A 369 -15.30 8.24 8.46
C GLU A 369 -14.06 7.81 9.25
N LEU A 370 -12.91 7.66 8.58
CA LEU A 370 -11.65 7.30 9.22
C LEU A 370 -11.14 8.41 10.15
N VAL A 371 -11.22 9.67 9.74
CA VAL A 371 -10.81 10.79 10.59
C VAL A 371 -11.74 10.94 11.79
N GLN A 372 -13.06 10.79 11.62
CA GLN A 372 -13.99 10.81 12.74
C GLN A 372 -13.72 9.66 13.72
N LEU A 373 -13.43 8.45 13.22
CA LEU A 373 -13.05 7.30 14.05
C LEU A 373 -11.80 7.60 14.89
N VAL A 374 -10.80 8.25 14.32
CA VAL A 374 -9.60 8.68 15.05
C VAL A 374 -9.95 9.73 16.10
N ILE A 375 -10.80 10.70 15.77
CA ILE A 375 -11.24 11.72 16.73
C ILE A 375 -11.93 11.09 17.93
N ASP A 376 -12.90 10.21 17.70
CA ASP A 376 -13.67 9.57 18.76
C ASP A 376 -12.78 8.66 19.61
N GLY A 377 -11.93 7.85 18.96
CA GLY A 377 -11.02 6.94 19.64
C GLY A 377 -9.95 7.65 20.46
N VAL A 378 -9.33 8.72 19.94
CA VAL A 378 -8.32 9.50 20.67
C VAL A 378 -8.95 10.20 21.88
N ASN A 379 -10.15 10.77 21.74
CA ASN A 379 -10.87 11.35 22.88
C ASN A 379 -11.17 10.31 23.96
N TYR A 380 -11.52 9.08 23.57
CA TYR A 380 -11.70 7.98 24.52
C TYR A 380 -10.39 7.63 25.26
N LEU A 381 -9.26 7.56 24.55
CA LEU A 381 -7.95 7.30 25.18
C LEU A 381 -7.58 8.40 26.19
N ILE A 382 -7.88 9.67 25.87
CA ILE A 382 -7.69 10.80 26.79
C ILE A 382 -8.58 10.66 28.02
N ASP A 383 -9.84 10.27 27.88
CA ASP A 383 -10.73 10.02 29.02
C ASP A 383 -10.21 8.88 29.91
N CYS A 384 -9.72 7.80 29.31
CA CYS A 384 -9.09 6.70 30.05
C CYS A 384 -7.87 7.17 30.84
N GLU A 385 -6.96 7.93 30.22
CA GLU A 385 -5.78 8.46 30.91
C GLU A 385 -6.19 9.35 32.08
N ARG A 386 -7.15 10.28 31.87
CA ARG A 386 -7.68 11.17 32.92
C ARG A 386 -8.34 10.46 34.09
N ARG A 387 -8.97 9.30 33.84
CA ARG A 387 -9.55 8.46 34.90
C ARG A 387 -8.45 7.80 35.71
N LEU A 388 -7.45 7.22 35.05
CA LEU A 388 -6.31 6.58 35.72
C LEU A 388 -5.50 7.58 36.56
N GLU A 389 -5.33 8.82 36.08
CA GLU A 389 -4.70 9.91 36.85
C GLU A 389 -5.42 10.20 38.17
N LYS A 390 -6.74 9.97 38.22
CA LYS A 390 -7.58 10.15 39.41
C LYS A 390 -7.74 8.87 40.23
N GLY A 391 -7.04 7.79 39.89
CA GLY A 391 -7.21 6.47 40.52
C GLY A 391 -8.56 5.81 40.24
N GLN A 392 -9.23 6.17 39.14
CA GLN A 392 -10.52 5.62 38.74
C GLN A 392 -10.34 4.49 37.71
N ASP A 393 -11.27 3.53 37.71
CA ASP A 393 -11.27 2.43 36.75
C ASP A 393 -11.73 2.88 35.35
N ILE A 394 -11.28 2.13 34.33
CA ILE A 394 -11.61 2.32 32.91
C ILE A 394 -12.33 1.09 32.36
N ARG A 395 -13.03 1.25 31.24
CA ARG A 395 -13.73 0.15 30.57
C ARG A 395 -13.08 -0.16 29.23
N ILE A 396 -13.31 -1.37 28.74
CA ILE A 396 -13.03 -1.70 27.35
C ILE A 396 -14.25 -1.27 26.54
N PRO A 397 -14.10 -0.41 25.50
CA PRO A 397 -15.22 0.00 24.67
C PRO A 397 -15.71 -1.19 23.83
N SER A 398 -16.99 -1.18 23.43
CA SER A 398 -17.50 -2.16 22.47
C SER A 398 -16.73 -2.06 21.14
N PRO A 399 -16.50 -3.17 20.42
CA PRO A 399 -15.87 -3.12 19.11
C PRO A 399 -16.64 -2.24 18.12
N VAL A 400 -15.95 -1.34 17.43
CA VAL A 400 -16.53 -0.54 16.35
C VAL A 400 -16.87 -1.46 15.18
N PRO A 401 -18.10 -1.39 14.62
CA PRO A 401 -18.47 -2.18 13.45
C PRO A 401 -17.52 -1.94 12.27
N GLN A 402 -17.18 -3.01 11.55
CA GLN A 402 -16.19 -2.93 10.49
C GLN A 402 -16.75 -2.27 9.23
N PHE A 403 -17.93 -2.71 8.77
CA PHE A 403 -18.62 -2.13 7.62
C PHE A 403 -20.05 -1.80 8.02
N ARG A 404 -20.63 -0.74 7.43
CA ARG A 404 -22.06 -0.52 7.53
C ARG A 404 -22.75 -1.58 6.66
N HIS A 405 -23.74 -2.27 7.22
CA HIS A 405 -24.56 -3.24 6.49
C HIS A 405 -25.46 -2.54 5.47
#